data_AF-A0A838J1G7-F1
#
_entry.id   AF-A0A838J1G7-F1
#
_cell.length_a   1.000
_cell.length_b   1.000
_cell.length_c   1.000
_cell.angle_alpha   90.00
_cell.angle_beta   90.00
_cell.angle_gamma   90.00
#
_symmetry.space_group_name_H-M   'P 1'
#
loop_
_entity.id
_entity.type
_entity.pdbx_description
1 polymer ?
#
loop_
_entity_poly.entity_id
_entity_poly.type
_entity_poly.pdbx_seq_one_letter_code
_entity_poly.pdbx_strand_id
1 'polypeptide(L)' 'PYKLSDNIELGAIYLRSLMNGFHGNLNEVISAYNEGGWSVVHRGIFNWKYVNNVRALMQRF' A
#
# COMPACT_ATOMS: atom_id res chain seq x y z
N PRO A 1 -20.14 -14.97 2.89
CA PRO A 1 -19.19 -14.23 2.03
C PRO A 1 -19.13 -12.76 2.46
N TYR A 2 -17.93 -12.18 2.64
CA TYR A 2 -17.77 -10.75 2.93
C TYR A 2 -18.25 -9.90 1.75
N LYS A 3 -18.89 -8.76 2.01
CA LYS A 3 -19.34 -7.86 0.94
C LYS A 3 -18.13 -7.16 0.32
N LEU A 4 -18.24 -6.83 -0.96
CA LEU A 4 -17.21 -6.07 -1.67
C LEU A 4 -16.87 -4.76 -0.95
N SER A 5 -17.88 -4.08 -0.41
CA SER A 5 -17.73 -2.85 0.40
C SER A 5 -16.79 -3.06 1.58
N ASP A 6 -16.98 -4.15 2.32
CA ASP A 6 -16.25 -4.44 3.55
C ASP A 6 -14.78 -4.71 3.24
N ASN A 7 -14.49 -5.39 2.12
CA ASN A 7 -13.12 -5.63 1.68
C ASN A 7 -12.41 -4.33 1.25
N ILE A 8 -13.12 -3.43 0.58
CA ILE A 8 -12.58 -2.11 0.20
C ILE A 8 -12.31 -1.27 1.44
N GLU A 9 -13.24 -1.28 2.41
CA GLU A 9 -13.09 -0.54 3.67
C GLU A 9 -11.89 -1.04 4.48
N LEU A 10 -11.77 -2.36 4.65
CA LEU A 10 -10.62 -2.96 5.36
C LEU A 10 -9.29 -2.64 4.66
N GLY A 11 -9.27 -2.69 3.32
CA GLY A 11 -8.10 -2.28 2.54
C GLY A 11 -7.73 -0.82 2.75
N ALA A 12 -8.73 0.08 2.75
CA ALA A 12 -8.52 1.51 2.98
C ALA A 12 -8.05 1.82 4.41
N ILE A 13 -8.59 1.13 5.41
CA ILE A 13 -8.14 1.23 6.82
C ILE A 13 -6.67 0.81 6.92
N TYR A 14 -6.31 -0.32 6.30
CA TYR A 14 -4.92 -0.78 6.29
C TYR A 14 -3.99 0.22 5.60
N LEU A 15 -4.39 0.72 4.43
CA LEU A 15 -3.63 1.73 3.68
C LEU A 15 -3.40 3.00 4.52
N ARG A 16 -4.41 3.44 5.28
CA ARG A 16 -4.29 4.60 6.17
C ARG A 16 -3.33 4.34 7.33
N SER A 17 -3.33 3.13 7.90
CA SER A 17 -2.37 2.73 8.92
C SER A 17 -0.93 2.79 8.39
N LEU A 18 -0.69 2.26 7.18
CA LEU A 18 0.61 2.35 6.52
C LEU A 18 1.01 3.80 6.24
N MET A 19 0.08 4.64 5.77
CA MET A 19 0.34 6.05 5.50
C MET A 19 0.88 6.78 6.74
N ASN A 20 0.31 6.51 7.91
CA ASN A 20 0.79 7.06 9.17
C ASN A 20 2.18 6.49 9.53
N GLY A 21 2.37 5.17 9.38
CA GLY A 21 3.62 4.49 9.73
C GLY A 21 4.82 4.88 8.87
N PHE A 22 4.60 5.22 7.60
CA PHE A 22 5.63 5.69 6.66
C PHE A 22 5.65 7.22 6.50
N HIS A 23 5.05 7.97 7.43
CA HIS A 23 5.07 9.44 7.44
C HIS A 23 4.63 10.10 6.12
N GLY A 24 3.68 9.48 5.41
CA GLY A 24 3.20 10.00 4.12
C GLY A 24 4.06 9.64 2.90
N ASN A 25 5.12 8.82 3.04
CA ASN A 25 5.91 8.39 1.89
C ASN A 25 5.14 7.40 1.01
N LEU A 26 4.49 7.93 -0.03
CA LEU A 26 3.60 7.18 -0.90
C LEU A 26 4.28 5.95 -1.56
N ASN A 27 5.57 6.04 -1.90
CA ASN A 27 6.29 4.92 -2.52
C ASN A 27 6.45 3.75 -1.54
N GLU A 28 6.82 4.05 -0.29
CA GLU A 28 6.92 3.05 0.77
C GLU A 28 5.55 2.48 1.15
N VAL A 29 4.52 3.32 1.21
CA VAL A 29 3.15 2.89 1.50
C VAL A 29 2.63 1.91 0.44
N ILE A 30 2.80 2.23 -0.84
CA ILE A 30 2.36 1.36 -1.93
C ILE A 30 3.14 0.04 -1.91
N SER A 31 4.46 0.08 -1.71
CA SER A 31 5.26 -1.14 -1.61
C SER A 31 4.86 -1.97 -0.38
N ALA A 32 4.65 -1.32 0.76
CA ALA A 32 4.27 -1.96 2.02
C ALA A 32 2.88 -2.57 1.98
N TYR A 33 1.96 -2.00 1.21
CA TYR A 33 0.65 -2.60 1.00
C TYR A 33 0.74 -3.94 0.27
N ASN A 34 1.73 -4.10 -0.62
CA ASN A 34 1.96 -5.34 -1.36
C ASN A 34 2.82 -6.36 -0.61
N GLU A 35 3.93 -5.91 -0.02
CA GLU A 35 4.97 -6.78 0.58
C GLU A 35 4.81 -6.95 2.10
N GLY A 36 3.88 -6.20 2.71
CA GLY A 36 3.73 -6.02 4.15
C GLY A 36 4.67 -4.96 4.71
N GLY A 37 4.14 -4.01 5.49
CA GLY A 37 4.93 -2.90 6.05
C GLY A 37 6.10 -3.34 6.91
N TRP A 38 5.98 -4.46 7.64
CA TRP A 38 7.10 -5.00 8.41
C TRP A 38 8.29 -5.40 7.51
N SER A 39 8.02 -6.02 6.36
CA SER A 39 9.04 -6.43 5.39
C SER A 39 9.79 -5.23 4.79
N VAL A 40 9.08 -4.15 4.47
CA VAL A 40 9.68 -2.93 3.93
C VAL A 40 10.61 -2.30 4.96
N VAL A 41 10.15 -2.12 6.21
CA VAL A 41 10.93 -1.47 7.27
C VAL A 41 12.13 -2.31 7.72
N HIS A 42 11.95 -3.62 7.92
CA HIS A 42 12.96 -4.45 8.60
C HIS A 42 13.85 -5.24 7.65
N ARG A 43 13.42 -5.47 6.40
CA ARG A 43 14.17 -6.28 5.42
C ARG A 43 14.59 -5.50 4.18
N GLY A 44 14.16 -4.23 4.04
CA GLY A 44 14.42 -3.43 2.85
C GLY A 44 13.81 -4.03 1.58
N ILE A 45 12.80 -4.90 1.72
CA ILE A 45 12.12 -5.51 0.57
C ILE A 45 11.21 -4.45 -0.05
N PHE A 46 11.55 -4.02 -1.26
CA PHE A 46 10.84 -2.95 -1.95
C PHE A 46 10.49 -3.36 -3.39
N ASN A 47 9.20 -3.26 -3.74
CA ASN A 47 8.70 -3.67 -5.05
C ASN A 47 8.47 -2.48 -5.97
N TRP A 48 9.54 -2.04 -6.63
CA TRP A 48 9.49 -0.91 -7.56
C TRP A 48 8.52 -1.12 -8.73
N LYS A 49 8.38 -2.35 -9.22
CA LYS A 49 7.45 -2.67 -10.31
C LYS A 49 6.01 -2.42 -9.89
N TYR A 50 5.63 -2.88 -8.70
CA TYR A 50 4.30 -2.66 -8.15
C TYR A 50 4.03 -1.16 -7.92
N VAL A 51 4.98 -0.45 -7.31
CA VAL A 51 4.88 1.00 -7.06
C VAL A 51 4.66 1.77 -8.36
N ASN A 52 5.46 1.52 -9.38
CA ASN A 52 5.36 2.22 -10.66
C ASN A 52 4.02 1.96 -11.35
N ASN A 53 3.53 0.72 -11.32
CA ASN A 53 2.23 0.37 -11.91
C ASN A 53 1.07 1.07 -11.20
N VAL A 54 1.05 1.05 -9.86
CA VAL A 54 -0.01 1.72 -9.07
C VAL A 54 0.02 3.22 -9.32
N ARG A 55 1.20 3.85 -9.33
CA ARG A 55 1.33 5.28 -9.61
C ARG A 55 0.83 5.65 -11.00
N ALA A 56 1.13 4.83 -12.02
CA ALA A 56 0.62 5.04 -13.36
C ALA A 56 -0.92 4.95 -13.42
N LEU A 57 -1.53 4.03 -12.65
CA LEU A 57 -2.98 3.93 -12.54
C LEU A 57 -3.59 5.13 -11.80
N MET A 58 -2.97 5.59 -10.70
CA MET A 58 -3.41 6.79 -9.96
C MET A 58 -3.35 8.08 -10.78
N GLN A 59 -2.49 8.14 -11.80
CA GLN A 59 -2.46 9.29 -12.72
C GLN A 59 -3.56 9.23 -13.77
N ARG A 60 -4.08 8.03 -14.04
CA ARG A 60 -5.07 7.78 -15.10
C ARG A 60 -6.52 7.88 -14.59
N PHE A 61 -6.76 7.53 -13.33
CA PHE A 61 -8.08 7.50 -12.69
C PHE A 61 -8.14 8.51 -11.55
#